data_AF-A0ABD7HN13-F1
#
_entry.id   AF-A0ABD7HN13-F1
#
_cell.length_a   1.000
_cell.length_b   1.000
_cell.length_c   1.000
_cell.angle_alpha   90.00
_cell.angle_beta   90.00
_cell.angle_gamma   90.00
#
_symmetry.space_group_name_H-M   'P 1'
#
loop_
_entity.id
_entity.type
_entity.pdbx_description
1 polymer ?
#
loop_
_entity_poly.entity_id
_entity_poly.type
_entity_poly.pdbx_seq_one_letter_code
_entity_poly.pdbx_strand_id
1 'polypeptide(L)'
;MAGAQSIKSADQIGRLGVMYLRSLLAQAGVAHAETSSGEDHLAVDMTLEFIAGGVRVQIKTGTKATNKDGSLTVPVTDAWKAKWSAAQVPVFLVYVRLEKSTPTEWIEHPDRHTVVHARALWARVNSVKGKSVRLPAQNRLTAETFATWAGEFDQPSEWGKAASA
;
A
#
# COMPACT_ATOMS: atom_id res chain seq x y z
N MET A 1 14.07 -34.39 2.58
CA MET A 1 13.23 -33.23 2.93
C MET A 1 14.16 -32.06 3.21
N ALA A 2 14.30 -31.11 2.29
CA ALA A 2 15.06 -29.90 2.57
C ALA A 2 14.37 -29.17 3.74
N GLY A 3 15.11 -28.81 4.78
CA GLY A 3 14.53 -28.16 5.96
C GLY A 3 13.84 -26.86 5.58
N ALA A 4 12.62 -26.64 6.07
CA ALA A 4 11.92 -25.38 5.88
C ALA A 4 12.79 -24.24 6.44
N GLN A 5 13.16 -23.30 5.58
CA GLN A 5 13.88 -22.09 5.99
C GLN A 5 12.88 -20.97 6.25
N SER A 6 13.16 -20.15 7.27
CA SER A 6 12.33 -18.99 7.58
C SER A 6 12.43 -17.95 6.46
N ILE A 7 11.31 -17.32 6.16
CA ILE A 7 11.22 -16.21 5.20
C ILE A 7 12.06 -15.04 5.72
N LYS A 8 12.74 -14.31 4.83
CA LYS A 8 13.56 -13.15 5.22
C LYS A 8 12.69 -12.07 5.89
N SER A 9 13.25 -11.33 6.85
CA SER A 9 12.51 -10.34 7.66
C SER A 9 11.83 -9.25 6.84
N ALA A 10 12.45 -8.78 5.75
CA ALA A 10 11.85 -7.79 4.86
C ALA A 10 10.57 -8.32 4.20
N ASP A 11 10.56 -9.59 3.78
CA ASP A 11 9.41 -10.22 3.13
C ASP A 11 8.29 -10.47 4.15
N GLN A 12 8.63 -10.84 5.40
CA GLN A 12 7.66 -10.94 6.50
C GLN A 12 6.94 -9.61 6.76
N ILE A 13 7.69 -8.50 6.80
CA ILE A 13 7.13 -7.15 6.96
C ILE A 13 6.27 -6.76 5.75
N GLY A 14 6.70 -7.11 4.54
CA GLY A 14 5.92 -6.94 3.32
C GLY A 14 4.55 -7.63 3.41
N ARG A 15 4.52 -8.90 3.83
CA ARG A 15 3.28 -9.66 4.02
C ARG A 15 2.30 -9.00 4.97
N LEU A 16 2.78 -8.39 6.07
CA LEU A 16 1.91 -7.66 7.01
C LEU A 16 1.17 -6.51 6.34
N GLY A 17 1.82 -5.76 5.45
CA GLY A 17 1.17 -4.68 4.70
C GLY A 17 0.12 -5.18 3.74
N VAL A 18 0.40 -6.29 3.04
CA VAL A 18 -0.58 -6.95 2.18
C VAL A 18 -1.78 -7.39 2.99
N MET A 19 -1.58 -8.05 4.13
CA MET A 19 -2.69 -8.49 5.01
C MET A 19 -3.50 -7.31 5.56
N TYR A 20 -2.83 -6.22 5.93
CA TYR A 20 -3.48 -4.98 6.36
C TYR A 20 -4.41 -4.44 5.26
N LEU A 21 -3.92 -4.34 4.03
CA LEU A 21 -4.74 -3.86 2.90
C LEU A 21 -5.92 -4.80 2.62
N ARG A 22 -5.68 -6.12 2.56
CA ARG A 22 -6.74 -7.12 2.33
C ARG A 22 -7.84 -7.06 3.38
N SER A 23 -7.49 -6.79 4.63
CA SER A 23 -8.45 -6.64 5.72
C SER A 23 -9.38 -5.44 5.49
N LEU A 24 -8.83 -4.30 5.06
CA LEU A 24 -9.64 -3.12 4.72
C LEU A 24 -10.50 -3.36 3.46
N LEU A 25 -9.96 -4.04 2.45
CA LEU A 25 -10.71 -4.38 1.23
C LEU A 25 -11.88 -5.32 1.52
N ALA A 26 -11.67 -6.31 2.39
CA ALA A 26 -12.74 -7.21 2.83
C ALA A 26 -13.85 -6.45 3.58
N GLN A 27 -13.49 -5.51 4.45
CA GLN A 27 -14.45 -4.63 5.14
C GLN A 27 -15.24 -3.76 4.15
N ALA A 28 -14.59 -3.29 3.09
CA ALA A 28 -15.20 -2.46 2.05
C ALA A 28 -15.93 -3.25 0.95
N GLY A 29 -15.86 -4.59 0.96
CA GLY A 29 -16.46 -5.42 -0.09
C GLY A 29 -15.78 -5.28 -1.46
N VAL A 30 -14.48 -4.95 -1.51
CA VAL A 30 -13.74 -4.70 -2.75
C VAL A 30 -12.99 -5.95 -3.19
N ALA A 31 -13.25 -6.38 -4.43
CA ALA A 31 -12.54 -7.49 -5.05
C ALA A 31 -11.08 -7.11 -5.34
N HIS A 32 -10.16 -8.06 -5.17
CA HIS A 32 -8.74 -7.81 -5.37
C HIS A 32 -7.97 -9.06 -5.76
N ALA A 33 -6.85 -8.86 -6.44
CA ALA A 33 -5.87 -9.89 -6.79
C ALA A 33 -4.47 -9.43 -6.38
N GLU A 34 -3.80 -10.22 -5.56
CA GLU A 34 -2.42 -9.98 -5.13
C GLU A 34 -1.45 -10.43 -6.25
N THR A 35 -0.44 -9.62 -6.55
CA THR A 35 0.71 -10.06 -7.35
C THR A 35 1.60 -10.93 -6.46
N SER A 36 1.92 -12.15 -6.90
CA SER A 36 2.76 -13.04 -6.10
C SER A 36 4.12 -12.43 -5.78
N SER A 37 4.69 -12.79 -4.64
CA SER A 37 6.03 -12.32 -4.25
C SER A 37 7.09 -12.74 -5.29
N GLY A 38 7.89 -11.79 -5.75
CA GLY A 38 8.89 -11.99 -6.81
C GLY A 38 8.35 -11.81 -8.23
N GLU A 39 7.04 -11.63 -8.41
CA GLU A 39 6.39 -11.41 -9.72
C GLU A 39 5.98 -9.94 -9.93
N ASP A 40 6.37 -9.03 -9.03
CA ASP A 40 6.06 -7.60 -9.03
C ASP A 40 6.81 -6.80 -10.11
N HIS A 41 6.94 -7.37 -11.30
CA HIS A 41 7.55 -6.75 -12.48
C HIS A 41 6.86 -5.45 -12.88
N LEU A 42 5.60 -5.23 -12.50
CA LEU A 42 4.86 -4.00 -12.74
C LEU A 42 5.03 -2.94 -11.64
N ALA A 43 5.85 -3.21 -10.62
CA ALA A 43 6.00 -2.38 -9.42
C ALA A 43 4.64 -2.08 -8.77
N VAL A 44 3.79 -3.11 -8.65
CA VAL A 44 2.51 -3.09 -7.95
C VAL A 44 2.31 -4.46 -7.30
N ASP A 45 1.78 -4.46 -6.07
CA ASP A 45 1.58 -5.68 -5.27
C ASP A 45 0.13 -6.17 -5.35
N MET A 46 -0.81 -5.33 -5.81
CA MET A 46 -2.22 -5.70 -5.88
C MET A 46 -2.97 -4.94 -6.96
N THR A 47 -3.96 -5.60 -7.56
CA THR A 47 -5.01 -4.97 -8.37
C THR A 47 -6.32 -5.03 -7.59
N LEU A 48 -7.06 -3.93 -7.58
CA LEU A 48 -8.36 -3.79 -6.93
C LEU A 48 -9.39 -3.56 -8.04
N GLU A 49 -10.52 -4.21 -7.96
CA GLU A 49 -11.58 -4.14 -8.96
C GLU A 49 -12.83 -3.50 -8.35
N PHE A 50 -13.24 -2.39 -8.95
CA PHE A 50 -14.54 -1.76 -8.71
C PHE A 50 -15.45 -2.03 -9.90
N ILE A 51 -16.77 -1.83 -9.73
CA ILE A 51 -17.73 -1.96 -10.85
C ILE A 51 -17.33 -1.04 -12.02
N ALA A 52 -16.88 0.17 -11.73
CA ALA A 52 -16.50 1.17 -12.72
C ALA A 52 -15.12 0.90 -13.39
N GLY A 53 -14.26 0.11 -12.76
CA GLY A 53 -12.92 -0.20 -13.29
C GLY A 53 -11.91 -0.60 -12.23
N GLY A 54 -10.74 -1.02 -12.70
CA GLY A 54 -9.64 -1.47 -11.86
C GLY A 54 -8.65 -0.37 -11.50
N VAL A 55 -8.04 -0.47 -10.32
CA VAL A 55 -6.88 0.33 -9.90
C VAL A 55 -5.74 -0.58 -9.45
N ARG A 56 -4.51 -0.08 -9.49
CA ARG A 56 -3.33 -0.83 -9.02
C ARG A 56 -2.73 -0.18 -7.78
N VAL A 57 -2.17 -1.01 -6.90
CA VAL A 57 -1.60 -0.55 -5.63
C VAL A 57 -0.20 -1.14 -5.46
N GLN A 58 0.79 -0.27 -5.23
CA GLN A 58 2.06 -0.64 -4.60
C GLN A 58 1.93 -0.40 -3.10
N ILE A 59 2.26 -1.42 -2.33
CA ILE A 59 2.29 -1.42 -0.88
C ILE A 59 3.75 -1.35 -0.43
N LYS A 60 4.03 -0.50 0.53
CA LYS A 60 5.27 -0.52 1.30
C LYS A 60 4.93 -0.59 2.77
N THR A 61 5.72 -1.31 3.53
CA THR A 61 5.47 -1.53 4.95
C THR A 61 6.74 -1.28 5.73
N GLY A 62 6.62 -0.66 6.90
CA GLY A 62 7.75 -0.47 7.81
C GLY A 62 7.45 0.51 8.92
N THR A 63 8.49 0.92 9.65
CA THR A 63 8.39 1.76 10.84
C THR A 63 8.77 3.22 10.61
N LYS A 64 8.81 3.68 9.35
CA LYS A 64 9.26 5.03 9.01
C LYS A 64 8.53 6.08 9.86
N ALA A 65 9.29 6.99 10.46
CA ALA A 65 8.74 8.10 11.21
C ALA A 65 7.97 9.06 10.28
N THR A 66 6.88 9.63 10.77
CA THR A 66 6.14 10.67 10.06
C THR A 66 6.91 11.98 10.10
N ASN A 67 6.70 12.81 9.09
CA ASN A 67 7.12 14.22 9.08
C ASN A 67 6.37 14.99 10.19
N LYS A 68 6.80 16.22 10.48
CA LYS A 68 6.19 17.08 11.52
C LYS A 68 4.69 17.34 11.32
N ASP A 69 4.25 17.36 10.07
CA ASP A 69 2.85 17.55 9.68
C ASP A 69 2.04 16.24 9.62
N GLY A 70 2.63 15.11 10.03
CA GLY A 70 2.01 13.79 9.97
C GLY A 70 2.12 13.07 8.62
N SER A 71 2.66 13.72 7.58
CA SER A 71 2.86 13.08 6.27
C SER A 71 3.99 12.04 6.29
N LEU A 72 4.06 11.19 5.25
CA LEU A 72 5.17 10.25 5.05
C LEU A 72 5.88 10.50 3.73
N THR A 73 7.20 10.44 3.72
CA THR A 73 8.00 10.55 2.48
C THR A 73 8.57 9.19 2.11
N VAL A 74 8.17 8.66 0.96
CA VAL A 74 8.60 7.35 0.46
C VAL A 74 9.54 7.54 -0.74
N PRO A 75 10.81 7.11 -0.66
CA PRO A 75 11.72 7.12 -1.80
C PRO A 75 11.19 6.22 -2.92
N VAL A 76 11.37 6.64 -4.16
CA VAL A 76 10.94 5.90 -5.35
C VAL A 76 12.06 5.84 -6.38
N THR A 77 12.08 4.75 -7.15
CA THR A 77 13.08 4.56 -8.20
C THR A 77 12.55 5.04 -9.55
N ASP A 78 13.45 5.38 -10.47
CA ASP A 78 13.06 5.75 -11.84
C ASP A 78 12.35 4.59 -12.57
N ALA A 79 12.76 3.35 -12.28
CA ALA A 79 12.14 2.15 -12.84
C ALA A 79 10.67 1.98 -12.40
N TRP A 80 10.34 2.29 -11.15
CA TRP A 80 8.96 2.26 -10.67
C TRP A 80 8.11 3.36 -11.31
N LYS A 81 8.64 4.59 -11.33
CA LYS A 81 7.95 5.75 -11.93
C LYS A 81 7.60 5.48 -13.40
N ALA A 82 8.53 4.96 -14.19
CA ALA A 82 8.30 4.64 -15.59
C ALA A 82 7.14 3.65 -15.79
N LYS A 83 7.02 2.63 -14.93
CA LYS A 83 5.92 1.65 -14.95
C LYS A 83 4.59 2.29 -14.55
N TRP A 84 4.59 3.10 -13.50
CA TRP A 84 3.38 3.77 -13.03
C TRP A 84 2.86 4.81 -14.01
N SER A 85 3.75 5.55 -14.70
CA SER A 85 3.36 6.52 -15.72
C SER A 85 2.82 5.88 -16.99
N ALA A 86 3.28 4.67 -17.32
CA ALA A 86 2.77 3.92 -18.47
C ALA A 86 1.40 3.28 -18.22
N ALA A 87 1.02 3.09 -16.94
CA ALA A 87 -0.26 2.50 -16.58
C ALA A 87 -1.43 3.44 -16.95
N GLN A 88 -2.37 2.91 -17.72
CA GLN A 88 -3.59 3.62 -18.13
C GLN A 88 -4.67 3.62 -17.04
N VAL A 89 -4.44 2.90 -15.95
CA VAL A 89 -5.30 2.87 -14.77
C VAL A 89 -4.64 3.65 -13.62
N PRO A 90 -5.42 4.17 -12.67
CA PRO A 90 -4.87 4.78 -11.47
C PRO A 90 -3.93 3.81 -10.74
N VAL A 91 -2.76 4.32 -10.37
CA VAL A 91 -1.79 3.61 -9.53
C VAL A 91 -1.62 4.36 -8.23
N PHE A 92 -1.81 3.67 -7.12
CA PHE A 92 -1.63 4.21 -5.78
C PHE A 92 -0.40 3.61 -5.09
N LEU A 93 0.32 4.47 -4.38
CA LEU A 93 1.31 4.04 -3.40
C LEU A 93 0.69 4.14 -2.01
N VAL A 94 0.64 3.01 -1.32
CA VAL A 94 0.21 2.89 0.07
C VAL A 94 1.43 2.60 0.94
N TYR A 95 1.62 3.37 2.01
CA TYR A 95 2.61 3.05 3.05
C TYR A 95 1.90 2.64 4.33
N VAL A 96 2.01 1.36 4.69
CA VAL A 96 1.55 0.81 5.97
C VAL A 96 2.65 1.03 7.01
N ARG A 97 2.45 2.04 7.87
CA ARG A 97 3.34 2.33 8.98
C ARG A 97 2.99 1.46 10.18
N LEU A 98 3.94 0.63 10.58
CA LEU A 98 3.93 -0.08 11.87
C LEU A 98 4.43 0.88 12.96
N GLU A 99 3.69 1.01 14.06
CA GLU A 99 4.07 1.93 15.15
C GLU A 99 5.22 1.40 16.01
N LYS A 100 5.43 0.08 15.97
CA LYS A 100 6.54 -0.61 16.63
C LYS A 100 7.31 -1.41 15.59
N SER A 101 8.62 -1.56 15.77
CA SER A 101 9.39 -2.56 15.02
C SER A 101 8.74 -3.92 15.23
N THR A 102 8.54 -4.66 14.14
CA THR A 102 7.97 -6.00 14.20
C THR A 102 8.80 -6.82 15.19
N PRO A 103 8.25 -7.14 16.38
CA PRO A 103 8.92 -8.03 17.30
C PRO A 103 9.10 -9.38 16.61
N THR A 104 10.25 -10.04 16.78
CA THR A 104 10.47 -11.41 16.27
C THR A 104 9.41 -12.39 16.80
N GLU A 105 8.85 -12.10 17.98
CA GLU A 105 7.75 -12.78 18.66
C GLU A 105 6.35 -12.59 18.01
N TRP A 106 6.16 -11.73 17.00
CA TRP A 106 4.85 -11.62 16.29
C TRP A 106 4.50 -12.85 15.45
N ILE A 107 5.45 -13.76 15.27
CA ILE A 107 5.25 -15.09 14.67
C ILE A 107 4.92 -16.13 15.75
N GLU A 108 5.07 -15.80 17.03
CA GLU A 108 4.65 -16.65 18.12
C GLU A 108 3.14 -16.44 18.35
N HIS A 109 2.42 -17.54 18.53
CA HIS A 109 0.96 -17.57 18.63
C HIS A 109 0.51 -17.76 20.08
N PRO A 110 0.55 -16.74 20.96
CA PRO A 110 -0.08 -16.83 22.28
C PRO A 110 -1.61 -16.74 22.17
N ASP A 111 -2.28 -17.44 23.08
CA ASP A 111 -3.69 -17.86 23.04
C ASP A 111 -4.79 -16.77 23.00
N ARG A 112 -4.49 -15.46 22.81
CA ARG A 112 -5.55 -14.44 22.99
C ARG A 112 -5.86 -13.48 21.86
N HIS A 113 -4.92 -13.01 21.03
CA HIS A 113 -5.14 -12.28 19.78
C HIS A 113 -3.86 -11.49 19.43
N THR A 114 -3.67 -11.16 18.15
CA THR A 114 -2.57 -10.30 17.70
C THR A 114 -3.12 -8.90 17.37
N VAL A 115 -2.75 -7.87 18.15
CA VAL A 115 -3.04 -6.47 17.81
C VAL A 115 -1.89 -5.91 16.97
N VAL A 116 -2.16 -5.60 15.71
CA VAL A 116 -1.20 -4.93 14.82
C VAL A 116 -1.41 -3.42 14.91
N HIS A 117 -0.53 -2.72 15.63
CA HIS A 117 -0.52 -1.25 15.67
C HIS A 117 0.02 -0.69 14.35
N ALA A 118 -0.87 -0.55 13.37
CA ALA A 118 -0.55 -0.04 12.05
C ALA A 118 -1.51 1.05 11.59
N ARG A 119 -0.99 1.97 10.79
CA ARG A 119 -1.77 2.99 10.09
C ARG A 119 -1.20 3.19 8.69
N ALA A 120 -2.06 3.44 7.72
CA ALA A 120 -1.62 3.62 6.34
C ALA A 120 -1.97 5.01 5.78
N LEU A 121 -1.05 5.56 5.00
CA LEU A 121 -1.27 6.74 4.16
C LEU A 121 -1.15 6.35 2.68
N TRP A 122 -1.77 7.12 1.80
CA TRP A 122 -1.77 6.82 0.36
C TRP A 122 -1.65 8.08 -0.52
N ALA A 123 -1.17 7.88 -1.75
CA ALA A 123 -1.22 8.89 -2.80
C ALA A 123 -1.26 8.24 -4.19
N ARG A 124 -1.86 8.93 -5.18
CA ARG A 124 -1.80 8.53 -6.59
C ARG A 124 -0.41 8.86 -7.16
N VAL A 125 0.16 7.93 -7.92
CA VAL A 125 1.58 7.99 -8.34
C VAL A 125 1.83 7.92 -9.83
N ASN A 126 0.80 7.96 -10.68
CA ASN A 126 0.97 7.95 -12.14
C ASN A 126 1.86 9.10 -12.67
N SER A 127 1.87 10.25 -11.99
CA SER A 127 2.54 11.48 -12.49
C SER A 127 3.75 11.92 -11.65
N VAL A 128 4.37 11.00 -10.89
CA VAL A 128 5.50 11.32 -10.00
C VAL A 128 6.76 11.64 -10.80
N LYS A 129 7.36 12.80 -10.52
CA LYS A 129 8.64 13.24 -11.15
C LYS A 129 9.83 13.20 -10.19
N GLY A 130 9.60 13.38 -8.89
CA GLY A 130 10.64 13.46 -7.86
C GLY A 130 11.36 12.14 -7.55
N LYS A 131 12.30 12.19 -6.60
CA LYS A 131 12.99 11.00 -6.04
C LYS A 131 12.22 10.36 -4.88
N SER A 132 11.15 11.00 -4.44
CA SER A 132 10.26 10.51 -3.41
C SER A 132 8.83 10.98 -3.66
N VAL A 133 7.88 10.29 -3.04
CA VAL A 133 6.48 10.64 -2.99
C VAL A 133 6.13 11.05 -1.57
N ARG A 134 5.48 12.20 -1.41
CA ARG A 134 4.88 12.61 -0.15
C ARG A 134 3.46 12.07 -0.06
N LEU A 135 3.19 11.28 0.97
CA LEU A 135 1.87 10.75 1.32
C LEU A 135 1.26 11.70 2.37
N PRO A 136 0.23 12.47 2.02
CA PRO A 136 -0.34 13.47 2.92
C PRO A 136 -1.00 12.85 4.16
N ALA A 137 -0.93 13.53 5.30
CA ALA A 137 -1.51 13.03 6.56
C ALA A 137 -3.04 12.84 6.48
N GLN A 138 -3.72 13.70 5.72
CA GLN A 138 -5.16 13.61 5.50
C GLN A 138 -5.56 12.43 4.61
N ASN A 139 -4.64 11.87 3.82
CA ASN A 139 -4.89 10.69 3.00
C ASN A 139 -4.70 9.42 3.84
N ARG A 140 -5.39 9.35 4.99
CA ARG A 140 -5.40 8.16 5.83
C ARG A 140 -6.23 7.09 5.14
N LEU A 141 -5.64 5.91 4.95
CA LEU A 141 -6.33 4.78 4.35
C LEU A 141 -7.23 4.12 5.39
N THR A 142 -8.52 4.07 5.06
CA THR A 142 -9.59 3.37 5.80
C THR A 142 -10.44 2.57 4.80
N ALA A 143 -11.37 1.74 5.28
CA ALA A 143 -12.29 1.04 4.40
C ALA A 143 -13.15 2.00 3.54
N GLU A 144 -13.55 3.15 4.12
CA GLU A 144 -14.31 4.20 3.43
C GLU A 144 -13.56 4.83 2.25
N THR A 145 -12.21 4.80 2.28
CA THR A 145 -11.38 5.36 1.21
C THR A 145 -11.68 4.71 -0.15
N PHE A 146 -12.05 3.43 -0.17
CA PHE A 146 -12.30 2.73 -1.43
C PHE A 146 -13.59 3.17 -2.11
N ALA A 147 -14.58 3.65 -1.35
CA ALA A 147 -15.75 4.30 -1.94
C ALA A 147 -15.36 5.62 -2.62
N THR A 148 -14.43 6.38 -2.04
CA THR A 148 -13.86 7.57 -2.68
C THR A 148 -13.15 7.22 -3.98
N TRP A 149 -12.26 6.23 -3.99
CA TRP A 149 -11.57 5.80 -5.21
C TRP A 149 -12.53 5.29 -6.28
N ALA A 150 -13.60 4.59 -5.90
CA ALA A 150 -14.63 4.16 -6.83
C ALA A 150 -15.38 5.36 -7.45
N GLY A 151 -15.80 6.33 -6.64
CA GLY A 151 -16.51 7.52 -7.12
C GLY A 151 -15.66 8.43 -8.02
N GLU A 152 -14.34 8.40 -7.89
CA GLU A 152 -13.44 9.15 -8.77
C GLU A 152 -13.45 8.62 -10.23
N PHE A 153 -13.94 7.41 -10.49
CA PHE A 153 -14.18 6.96 -11.88
C PHE A 153 -15.31 7.74 -12.55
N ASP A 154 -16.30 8.20 -11.79
CA ASP A 154 -17.39 9.04 -12.29
C ASP A 154 -16.95 10.50 -12.48
N GLN A 155 -15.86 10.91 -11.81
CA GLN A 155 -15.25 12.24 -11.90
C GLN A 155 -13.72 12.18 -12.06
N PRO A 156 -13.21 11.82 -13.25
CA PRO A 156 -11.77 11.54 -13.46
C PRO A 156 -10.80 12.70 -13.17
N SER A 157 -11.29 13.94 -13.03
CA SER A 157 -10.48 15.10 -12.68
C SER A 157 -10.19 15.23 -11.18
N GLU A 158 -10.95 14.57 -10.31
CA GLU A 158 -10.91 14.75 -8.85
C GLU A 158 -10.11 13.67 -8.10
N TRP A 159 -9.39 12.80 -8.82
CA TRP A 159 -8.58 11.78 -8.18
C TRP A 159 -7.60 12.42 -7.19
N GLY A 160 -7.79 12.13 -5.89
CA GLY A 160 -7.35 12.93 -4.76
C GLY A 160 -6.04 13.72 -4.93
N LYS A 161 -6.05 14.98 -4.47
CA LYS A 161 -4.96 16.00 -4.56
C LYS A 161 -3.60 15.36 -4.88
N ALA A 162 -3.22 15.47 -6.16
CA ALA A 162 -2.00 14.89 -6.70
C ALA A 162 -0.80 15.08 -5.75
N ALA A 163 0.00 14.03 -5.59
CA ALA A 163 1.22 14.10 -4.81
C ALA A 163 2.07 15.30 -5.26
N SER A 164 2.18 16.33 -4.41
CA SER A 164 3.10 17.43 -4.64
C SER A 164 4.53 16.94 -4.41
N ALA A 165 5.38 17.17 -5.42
CA ALA A 165 6.82 16.93 -5.35
C ALA A 165 7.48 17.81 -4.29
#